data_AF-A0A349M4F7-F1
#
_entry.id   AF-A0A349M4F7-F1
#
_cell.length_a   1.000
_cell.length_b   1.000
_cell.length_c   1.000
_cell.angle_alpha   90.00
_cell.angle_beta   90.00
_cell.angle_gamma   90.00
#
_symmetry.space_group_name_H-M   'P 1'
#
loop_
_entity.id
_entity.type
_entity.pdbx_description
1 polymer ?
#
loop_
_entity_poly.entity_id
_entity_poly.type
_entity_poly.pdbx_seq_one_letter_code
_entity_poly.pdbx_strand_id
1 'polypeptide(L)'
;MDTSTIFSRIQFAFTIGYHYLFPQFTMGLALMLVILKILYLVRKDERYNTAVHFWGKIFAITFVIGVVTGIPMEFQFGTNWALFSSYAGGIIAQTLAMEGAFAFFLESAFLGLFL
;
A
#
# COMPACT_ATOMS: atom_id res chain seq x y z
N MET A 1 6.98 22.66 -23.57
CA MET A 1 7.32 21.61 -22.60
C MET A 1 8.64 21.02 -22.99
N ASP A 2 9.60 21.00 -22.09
CA ASP A 2 10.87 20.29 -22.27
C ASP A 2 10.64 18.78 -22.31
N THR A 3 11.46 18.09 -23.11
CA THR A 3 11.39 16.64 -23.28
C THR A 3 11.55 15.88 -21.96
N SER A 4 12.37 16.40 -21.04
CA SER A 4 12.55 15.86 -19.68
C SER A 4 11.24 15.83 -18.90
N THR A 5 10.49 16.94 -18.86
CA THR A 5 9.19 16.97 -18.14
C THR A 5 8.20 15.95 -18.70
N ILE A 6 8.18 15.71 -20.01
CA ILE A 6 7.30 14.69 -20.62
C ILE A 6 7.68 13.29 -20.11
N PHE A 7 8.96 12.94 -20.10
CA PHE A 7 9.41 11.65 -19.58
C PHE A 7 9.17 11.50 -18.09
N SER A 8 9.42 12.54 -17.28
CA SER A 8 9.12 12.52 -15.84
C SER A 8 7.63 12.29 -15.56
N ARG A 9 6.73 12.86 -16.37
CA ARG A 9 5.29 12.62 -16.27
C ARG A 9 4.90 11.20 -16.64
N ILE A 10 5.42 10.66 -17.74
CA ILE A 10 5.14 9.28 -18.17
C ILE A 10 5.65 8.29 -17.13
N GLN A 11 6.87 8.48 -16.63
CA GLN A 11 7.46 7.65 -15.59
C GLN A 11 6.62 7.67 -14.32
N PHE A 12 6.23 8.87 -13.84
CA PHE A 12 5.40 9.01 -12.66
C PHE A 12 4.02 8.37 -12.86
N ALA A 13 3.38 8.58 -14.00
CA ALA A 13 2.08 8.00 -14.34
C ALA A 13 2.12 6.46 -14.34
N PHE A 14 3.18 5.87 -14.89
CA PHE A 14 3.39 4.43 -14.84
C PHE A 14 3.57 3.95 -13.39
N THR A 15 4.49 4.57 -12.64
CA THR A 15 4.80 4.16 -11.27
C THR A 15 3.59 4.26 -10.34
N ILE A 16 2.90 5.41 -10.31
CA ILE A 16 1.73 5.60 -9.45
C ILE A 16 0.56 4.71 -9.90
N GLY A 17 0.33 4.57 -11.22
CA GLY A 17 -0.74 3.75 -11.75
C GLY A 17 -0.56 2.28 -11.43
N TYR A 18 0.67 1.77 -11.56
CA TYR A 18 1.00 0.38 -11.21
C TYR A 18 0.95 0.16 -9.70
N HIS A 19 1.51 1.07 -8.90
CA HIS A 19 1.46 0.99 -7.45
C HIS A 19 0.02 0.96 -6.94
N TYR A 20 -0.87 1.83 -7.44
CA TYR A 20 -2.24 1.97 -6.94
C TYR A 20 -3.09 0.70 -7.00
N LEU A 21 -2.75 -0.25 -7.89
CA LEU A 21 -3.46 -1.53 -8.00
C LEU A 21 -3.36 -2.36 -6.71
N PHE A 22 -2.22 -2.32 -6.02
CA PHE A 22 -1.96 -3.19 -4.88
C PHE A 22 -2.64 -2.69 -3.59
N PRO A 23 -2.48 -1.42 -3.16
CA PRO A 23 -3.16 -0.89 -1.98
C PRO A 23 -4.69 -0.98 -2.09
N GLN A 24 -5.27 -0.74 -3.27
CA GLN A 24 -6.73 -0.87 -3.45
C GLN A 24 -7.19 -2.32 -3.24
N PHE A 25 -6.42 -3.28 -3.76
CA PHE A 25 -6.74 -4.69 -3.61
C PHE A 25 -6.55 -5.16 -2.15
N THR A 26 -5.46 -4.76 -1.49
CA THR A 26 -5.19 -5.14 -0.10
C THR A 26 -6.20 -4.50 0.85
N MET A 27 -6.57 -3.22 0.68
CA MET A 27 -7.61 -2.58 1.50
C MET A 27 -8.95 -3.34 1.46
N GLY A 28 -9.37 -3.80 0.27
CA GLY A 28 -10.58 -4.61 0.12
C GLY A 28 -10.44 -6.00 0.76
N LEU A 29 -9.32 -6.68 0.53
CA LEU A 29 -9.05 -8.00 1.11
C LEU A 29 -8.93 -7.96 2.64
N ALA A 30 -8.33 -6.91 3.22
CA ALA A 30 -8.17 -6.76 4.67
C ALA A 30 -9.53 -6.80 5.36
N LEU A 31 -10.50 -6.02 4.88
CA LEU A 31 -11.86 -6.03 5.43
C LEU A 31 -12.52 -7.40 5.27
N MET A 32 -12.36 -8.05 4.12
CA MET A 32 -12.88 -9.40 3.90
C MET A 32 -12.30 -10.42 4.88
N LEU A 33 -10.98 -10.39 5.13
CA LEU A 33 -10.30 -11.26 6.08
C LEU A 33 -10.83 -11.06 7.51
N VAL A 34 -11.04 -9.81 7.92
CA VAL A 34 -11.63 -9.47 9.22
C VAL A 34 -13.05 -10.07 9.33
N ILE A 35 -13.90 -9.88 8.32
CA ILE A 35 -15.26 -10.43 8.31
C ILE A 35 -15.23 -11.96 8.41
N LEU A 36 -14.40 -12.63 7.59
CA LEU A 36 -14.28 -14.10 7.62
C LEU A 36 -13.79 -14.59 8.99
N LYS A 37 -12.82 -13.91 9.61
CA LYS A 37 -12.32 -14.28 10.94
C LYS A 37 -13.38 -14.07 12.01
N ILE A 38 -14.16 -12.99 11.96
CA ILE A 38 -15.29 -12.76 12.87
C ILE A 38 -16.33 -13.87 12.71
N LEU A 39 -16.70 -14.24 11.48
CA LEU A 39 -17.64 -15.33 11.22
C LEU A 39 -17.14 -16.66 11.76
N TYR A 40 -15.85 -16.95 11.63
CA TYR A 40 -15.23 -18.11 12.28
C TYR A 40 -15.39 -18.05 13.80
N LEU A 41 -15.03 -16.92 14.43
CA LEU A 41 -15.07 -16.78 15.89
C LEU A 41 -16.48 -16.92 16.47
N VAL A 42 -17.50 -16.41 15.75
CA VAL A 42 -18.91 -16.45 16.17
C VAL A 42 -19.56 -17.80 15.86
N ARG A 43 -19.39 -18.33 14.65
CA ARG A 43 -20.09 -19.54 14.19
C ARG A 43 -19.33 -20.84 14.50
N LYS A 44 -18.04 -20.75 14.80
CA LYS A 44 -17.12 -21.90 15.00
C LYS A 44 -17.07 -22.85 13.79
N ASP A 45 -17.38 -22.35 12.59
CA ASP A 45 -17.31 -23.10 11.35
C ASP A 45 -15.92 -22.93 10.72
N GLU A 46 -15.14 -24.01 10.72
CA GLU A 46 -13.75 -24.03 10.26
C GLU A 46 -13.60 -23.64 8.78
N ARG A 47 -14.65 -23.72 7.95
CA ARG A 47 -14.58 -23.29 6.53
C ARG A 47 -14.17 -21.82 6.40
N TYR A 48 -14.65 -20.97 7.31
CA TYR A 48 -14.26 -19.56 7.32
C TYR A 48 -12.79 -19.39 7.72
N ASN A 49 -12.30 -20.18 8.68
CA ASN A 49 -10.90 -20.13 9.10
C ASN A 49 -9.97 -20.61 7.97
N THR A 50 -10.33 -21.67 7.25
CA THR A 50 -9.58 -22.11 6.05
C THR A 50 -9.54 -21.02 4.99
N ALA A 51 -10.67 -20.35 4.73
CA ALA A 51 -10.73 -19.23 3.79
C ALA A 51 -9.82 -18.06 4.24
N VAL A 52 -9.79 -17.72 5.52
CA VAL A 52 -8.89 -16.69 6.07
C VAL A 52 -7.42 -17.02 5.76
N HIS A 53 -6.98 -18.26 6.00
CA HIS A 53 -5.58 -18.63 5.74
C HIS A 53 -5.24 -18.64 4.24
N PHE A 54 -6.18 -19.06 3.38
CA PHE A 54 -5.98 -19.03 1.92
C PHE A 54 -5.84 -17.59 1.41
N TRP A 55 -6.81 -16.74 1.73
CA TRP A 55 -6.81 -15.34 1.30
C TRP A 55 -5.71 -14.53 2.00
N GLY A 56 -5.32 -14.90 3.22
CA GLY A 56 -4.22 -14.29 3.96
C GLY A 56 -2.87 -14.42 3.24
N LYS A 57 -2.60 -15.57 2.59
CA LYS A 57 -1.40 -15.75 1.76
C LYS A 57 -1.41 -14.83 0.53
N ILE A 58 -2.56 -14.69 -0.12
CA ILE A 58 -2.72 -13.79 -1.28
C ILE A 58 -2.55 -12.33 -0.85
N PHE A 59 -3.16 -11.95 0.28
CA PHE A 59 -3.00 -10.65 0.91
C PHE A 59 -1.51 -10.35 1.18
N ALA A 60 -0.77 -11.28 1.78
CA ALA A 60 0.65 -11.11 2.07
C ALA A 60 1.49 -10.83 0.82
N ILE A 61 1.31 -11.63 -0.24
CA ILE A 61 2.06 -11.46 -1.50
C ILE A 61 1.74 -10.10 -2.14
N THR A 62 0.46 -9.74 -2.21
CA THR A 62 0.03 -8.48 -2.82
C THR A 62 0.45 -7.27 -2.00
N PHE A 63 0.45 -7.38 -0.66
CA PHE A 63 0.97 -6.36 0.24
C PHE A 63 2.47 -6.11 0.02
N VAL A 64 3.29 -7.16 -0.06
CA VAL A 64 4.74 -7.02 -0.33
C VAL A 64 4.99 -6.32 -1.66
N ILE A 65 4.24 -6.67 -2.71
CA ILE A 65 4.36 -5.98 -4.01
C ILE A 65 3.95 -4.50 -3.88
N GLY A 66 2.90 -4.20 -3.12
CA GLY A 66 2.51 -2.83 -2.77
C GLY A 66 3.66 -2.03 -2.14
N VAL A 67 4.33 -2.60 -1.13
CA VAL A 67 5.49 -1.97 -0.49
C VAL A 67 6.62 -1.73 -1.49
N VAL A 68 7.00 -2.75 -2.26
CA VAL A 68 8.10 -2.67 -3.25
C VAL A 68 7.82 -1.62 -4.32
N THR A 69 6.56 -1.46 -4.72
CA THR A 69 6.16 -0.46 -5.74
C THR A 69 5.95 0.94 -5.15
N GLY A 70 5.67 1.06 -3.85
CA GLY A 70 5.48 2.33 -3.15
C GLY A 70 6.78 3.07 -2.90
N ILE A 71 7.86 2.35 -2.56
CA ILE A 71 9.20 2.92 -2.34
C ILE A 71 9.66 3.82 -3.50
N PRO A 72 9.71 3.35 -4.78
CA PRO A 72 10.11 4.20 -5.88
C PRO A 72 9.13 5.35 -6.16
N MET A 73 7.84 5.18 -5.84
CA MET A 73 6.82 6.24 -5.97
C MET A 73 7.12 7.40 -5.00
N GLU A 74 7.42 7.08 -3.74
CA GLU A 74 7.78 8.08 -2.73
C GLU A 74 9.07 8.84 -3.12
N PHE A 75 10.11 8.11 -3.55
CA PHE A 75 11.37 8.74 -3.93
C PHE A 75 11.28 9.58 -5.22
N GLN A 76 10.30 9.33 -6.09
CA GLN A 76 10.09 10.15 -7.30
C GLN A 76 9.75 11.60 -7.00
N PHE A 77 9.14 11.90 -5.84
CA PHE A 77 8.93 13.28 -5.40
C PHE A 77 10.26 14.04 -5.23
N GLY A 78 11.30 13.36 -4.77
CA GLY A 78 12.64 13.95 -4.59
C GLY A 78 13.46 14.00 -5.89
N THR A 79 13.43 12.93 -6.69
CA THR A 79 14.32 12.81 -7.85
C THR A 79 13.84 13.59 -9.07
N ASN A 80 12.54 13.48 -9.40
CA ASN A 80 11.98 14.05 -10.62
C ASN A 80 11.14 15.31 -10.38
N TRP A 81 10.75 15.57 -9.12
CA TRP A 81 9.82 16.63 -8.74
C TRP A 81 10.36 17.53 -7.63
N ALA A 82 11.67 17.79 -7.60
CA ALA A 82 12.34 18.55 -6.54
C ALA A 82 11.74 19.96 -6.31
N LEU A 83 11.38 20.69 -7.37
CA LEU A 83 10.73 22.00 -7.28
C LEU A 83 9.32 21.93 -6.65
N PHE A 84 8.57 20.87 -6.94
CA PHE A 84 7.28 20.63 -6.31
C PHE A 84 7.48 20.30 -4.83
N SER A 85 8.46 19.45 -4.51
CA SER A 85 8.77 19.06 -3.14
C SER A 85 9.26 20.23 -2.28
N SER A 86 10.06 21.16 -2.83
CA SER A 86 10.48 22.36 -2.10
C SER A 86 9.32 23.33 -1.85
N TYR A 87 8.39 23.43 -2.80
CA TYR A 87 7.24 24.33 -2.72
C TYR A 87 6.12 23.79 -1.81
N ALA A 88 5.71 22.54 -2.01
CA ALA A 88 4.56 21.94 -1.34
C ALA A 88 4.94 21.07 -0.12
N GLY A 89 6.22 20.75 0.05
CA GLY A 89 6.73 19.83 1.07
C GLY A 89 6.35 20.21 2.49
N GLY A 90 6.27 21.51 2.80
CA GLY A 90 5.84 21.99 4.12
C GLY A 90 4.42 21.55 4.52
N ILE A 91 3.59 21.15 3.56
CA ILE A 91 2.23 20.65 3.78
C ILE A 91 2.18 19.13 3.59
N ILE A 92 2.63 18.63 2.43
CA ILE A 92 2.41 17.23 2.04
C ILE A 92 3.35 16.25 2.73
N ALA A 93 4.56 16.68 3.11
CA ALA A 93 5.57 15.77 3.65
C ALA A 93 5.16 15.25 5.04
N GLN A 94 4.40 16.02 5.81
CA GLN A 94 3.88 15.56 7.10
C GLN A 94 2.90 14.40 6.93
N THR A 95 1.98 14.49 5.97
CA THR A 95 1.01 13.42 5.70
C THR A 95 1.72 12.14 5.21
N LEU A 96 2.69 12.28 4.31
CA LEU A 96 3.51 11.16 3.84
C LEU A 96 4.33 10.51 4.97
N ALA A 97 4.96 11.33 5.82
CA ALA A 97 5.69 10.82 6.97
C ALA A 97 4.77 10.10 7.98
N MET A 98 3.56 10.61 8.20
CA MET A 98 2.57 9.95 9.06
C MET A 98 2.08 8.62 8.48
N GLU A 99 1.88 8.52 7.16
CA GLU A 99 1.56 7.27 6.50
C GLU A 99 2.62 6.20 6.79
N GLY A 100 3.91 6.54 6.63
CA GLY A 100 5.02 5.65 6.96
C GLY A 100 5.10 5.29 8.44
N ALA A 101 5.10 6.29 9.32
CA ALA A 101 5.33 6.09 10.74
C ALA A 101 4.15 5.39 11.46
N PHE A 102 2.91 5.67 11.05
CA PHE A 102 1.74 5.12 11.72
C PHE A 102 1.10 3.99 10.91
N ALA A 103 0.65 4.26 9.69
CA ALA A 103 -0.16 3.29 8.94
C ALA A 103 0.67 2.08 8.49
N PHE A 104 1.79 2.31 7.79
CA PHE A 104 2.62 1.21 7.31
C PHE A 104 3.27 0.42 8.43
N PHE A 105 3.74 1.08 9.49
CA PHE A 105 4.31 0.38 10.63
C PHE A 105 3.27 -0.53 11.31
N LEU A 106 2.07 0.01 11.56
CA LEU A 106 0.98 -0.76 12.15
C LEU A 106 0.60 -1.95 11.27
N GLU A 107 0.35 -1.72 9.98
CA GLU A 107 -0.04 -2.77 9.05
C GLU A 107 1.04 -3.86 8.94
N SER A 108 2.31 -3.46 8.79
CA SER A 108 3.42 -4.42 8.66
C SER A 108 3.66 -5.23 9.93
N ALA A 109 3.59 -4.60 11.10
CA ALA A 109 3.79 -5.28 12.38
C ALA A 109 2.67 -6.30 12.67
N PHE A 110 1.42 -5.90 12.49
CA PHE A 110 0.28 -6.79 12.74
C PHE A 110 0.11 -7.85 11.65
N LEU A 111 0.47 -7.56 10.40
CA LEU A 111 0.51 -8.56 9.34
C LEU A 111 1.52 -9.67 9.66
N GLY A 112 2.71 -9.31 10.18
CA GLY A 112 3.70 -10.29 10.62
C GLY A 112 3.23 -11.19 11.77
N LEU A 113 2.28 -10.73 12.60
CA LEU A 113 1.64 -11.54 13.64
C LEU A 113 0.46 -12.37 13.12
N PHE A 114 -0.21 -11.91 12.07
CA PHE A 114 -1.38 -12.54 11.49
C PHE A 114 -1.05 -13.75 10.59
N LEU A 115 0.08 -13.68 9.88
CA LEU A 115 0.59 -14.74 8.99
C LEU A 115 1.32 -15.84 9.78
#